data_AF-A0A9X3E8P5-F1
#
_entry.id   AF-A0A9X3E8P5-F1
#
_cell.length_a   1.000
_cell.length_b   1.000
_cell.length_c   1.000
_cell.angle_alpha   90.00
_cell.angle_beta   90.00
_cell.angle_gamma   90.00
#
_symmetry.space_group_name_H-M   'P 1'
#
loop_
_entity.id
_entity.type
_entity.pdbx_description
1 polymer ?
#
loop_
_entity_poly.entity_id
_entity_poly.type
_entity_poly.pdbx_seq_one_letter_code
_entity_poly.pdbx_strand_id
1 'polypeptide(L)'
;MDNTKKQYMVSAKSITKNFQLYANQSEKLKSTFLGNTADANFWALRGLSFDVEPGDVVGIVGTNGSGKSTLLNILSGVIPQTSGTLELNGSIGVVAINEGLNWDLTGRENIRLKQLMMGKTNKEIDEAMPDIIEFSELGEFIDQPVKDYSNGMRAKLGFSIVTHNDPDILIVDEALSVGDSNFSNKALSKIREFIAEKKTIFFVSHDLEQVREFTNKVMWIQYGELRDFGPMQQVTDEYEAFVKKLNAMSDEERDSFVSDQKHNQQIFTLAQLQDKLSLNGHNKEDVEARTAIRSFQGFKALPLYSALVVLFGLMAVVVYNYLLKG
;
A
#
# COMPACT_ATOMS: atom_id res chain seq x y z
N MET A 1 33.50 -18.86 7.93
CA MET A 1 32.83 -17.54 7.91
C MET A 1 31.38 -17.82 7.65
N ASP A 2 30.58 -17.68 8.71
CA ASP A 2 29.14 -17.93 8.66
C ASP A 2 28.50 -16.91 7.72
N ASN A 3 28.07 -17.37 6.55
CA ASN A 3 27.44 -16.55 5.52
C ASN A 3 25.91 -16.65 5.68
N THR A 4 25.43 -16.43 6.90
CA THR A 4 24.01 -16.30 7.20
C THR A 4 23.52 -15.02 6.55
N LYS A 5 23.03 -15.15 5.32
CA LYS A 5 22.39 -14.09 4.54
C LYS A 5 21.37 -13.40 5.46
N LYS A 6 21.56 -12.11 5.74
CA LYS A 6 20.65 -11.33 6.60
C LYS A 6 19.22 -11.54 6.11
N GLN A 7 18.36 -12.13 6.93
CA GLN A 7 16.98 -12.42 6.57
C GLN A 7 16.12 -11.21 6.93
N TYR A 8 15.73 -10.45 5.92
CA TYR A 8 14.83 -9.30 6.07
C TYR A 8 13.38 -9.76 6.06
N MET A 9 12.53 -9.09 6.84
CA MET A 9 11.07 -9.26 6.74
C MET A 9 10.53 -8.60 5.47
N VAL A 10 11.04 -7.41 5.16
CA VAL A 10 10.74 -6.66 3.93
C VAL A 10 12.05 -6.19 3.32
N SER A 11 12.26 -6.46 2.04
CA SER A 11 13.34 -5.86 1.26
C SER A 11 12.78 -5.20 0.01
N ALA A 12 12.93 -3.87 -0.05
CA ALA A 12 12.50 -3.04 -1.15
C ALA A 12 13.73 -2.46 -1.85
N LYS A 13 13.86 -2.67 -3.16
CA LYS A 13 14.96 -2.14 -3.96
C LYS A 13 14.43 -1.31 -5.10
N SER A 14 14.73 -0.02 -5.05
CA SER A 14 14.41 0.98 -6.06
C SER A 14 12.95 1.00 -6.48
N ILE A 15 12.04 0.87 -5.51
CA ILE A 15 10.59 0.89 -5.74
C ILE A 15 10.18 2.23 -6.33
N THR A 16 9.57 2.17 -7.51
CA THR A 16 8.96 3.34 -8.15
C THR A 16 7.48 3.12 -8.38
N LYS A 17 6.73 4.21 -8.47
CA LYS A 17 5.33 4.18 -8.86
C LYS A 17 4.99 5.42 -9.67
N ASN A 18 4.61 5.20 -10.92
CA ASN A 18 4.03 6.22 -11.79
C ASN A 18 2.52 6.06 -11.85
N PHE A 19 1.81 7.18 -11.79
CA PHE A 19 0.40 7.29 -12.14
C PHE A 19 0.27 8.14 -13.40
N GLN A 20 -0.45 7.61 -14.39
CA GLN A 20 -0.80 8.37 -15.59
C GLN A 20 -2.00 9.27 -15.26
N LEU A 21 -1.81 10.58 -15.35
CA LEU A 21 -2.89 11.55 -15.19
C LEU A 21 -3.58 11.70 -16.55
N TYR A 22 -4.77 11.08 -16.70
CA TYR A 22 -5.63 11.33 -17.85
C TYR A 22 -6.65 12.42 -17.49
N ALA A 23 -6.83 13.41 -18.35
CA ALA A 23 -7.85 14.43 -18.09
C ALA A 23 -9.26 13.84 -18.21
N ASN A 24 -9.47 12.86 -19.12
CA ASN A 24 -10.77 12.23 -19.38
C ASN A 24 -10.66 10.75 -19.84
N GLN A 25 -11.75 9.98 -19.74
CA GLN A 25 -11.82 8.57 -20.21
C GLN A 25 -11.53 8.41 -21.71
N SER A 26 -11.85 9.41 -22.52
CA SER A 26 -11.58 9.41 -23.97
C SER A 26 -10.08 9.49 -24.29
N GLU A 27 -9.28 10.17 -23.46
CA GLU A 27 -7.83 10.21 -23.60
C GLU A 27 -7.18 8.89 -23.21
N LYS A 28 -7.68 8.23 -22.15
CA LYS A 28 -7.25 6.87 -21.76
C LYS A 28 -7.48 5.86 -22.89
N LEU A 29 -8.62 5.94 -23.58
CA LEU A 29 -8.89 5.09 -24.74
C LEU A 29 -7.94 5.44 -25.90
N LYS A 30 -7.78 6.74 -26.22
CA LYS A 30 -6.89 7.19 -27.30
C LYS A 30 -5.43 6.78 -27.07
N SER A 31 -4.88 6.91 -25.86
CA SER A 31 -3.51 6.52 -25.56
C SER A 31 -3.29 5.00 -25.74
N THR A 32 -4.31 4.20 -25.41
CA THR A 32 -4.31 2.74 -25.62
C THR A 32 -4.29 2.35 -27.11
N PHE A 33 -4.91 3.16 -27.99
CA PHE A 33 -5.01 2.89 -29.43
C PHE A 33 -3.95 3.56 -30.30
N LEU A 34 -3.48 4.75 -29.93
CA LEU A 34 -2.61 5.60 -30.76
C LEU A 34 -1.13 5.58 -30.32
N GLY A 35 -0.83 5.07 -29.12
CA GLY A 35 0.54 4.98 -28.61
C GLY A 35 1.17 6.34 -28.32
N ASN A 36 1.39 6.62 -27.02
CA ASN A 36 2.10 7.79 -26.50
C ASN A 36 1.67 9.15 -27.07
N THR A 37 0.57 9.68 -26.53
CA THR A 37 0.51 11.12 -26.27
C THR A 37 1.36 11.43 -25.05
N ALA A 38 1.98 12.61 -24.99
CA ALA A 38 2.78 13.07 -23.86
C ALA A 38 1.87 13.25 -22.63
N ASP A 39 1.54 12.14 -21.98
CA ASP A 39 0.63 12.09 -20.85
C ASP A 39 1.33 12.67 -19.62
N ALA A 40 0.63 13.49 -18.84
CA ALA A 40 1.16 14.03 -17.59
C ALA A 40 1.42 12.87 -16.62
N ASN A 41 2.69 12.49 -16.50
CA ASN A 41 3.13 11.44 -15.59
C ASN A 41 3.33 12.03 -14.19
N PHE A 42 2.87 11.31 -13.17
CA PHE A 42 3.10 11.64 -11.77
C PHE A 42 3.82 10.49 -11.07
N TRP A 43 5.10 10.68 -10.77
CA TRP A 43 5.87 9.72 -9.99
C TRP A 43 5.64 9.90 -8.49
N ALA A 44 4.69 9.12 -7.97
CA ALA A 44 4.40 9.06 -6.53
C ALA A 44 5.55 8.48 -5.71
N LEU A 45 6.33 7.56 -6.28
CA LEU A 45 7.55 6.99 -5.69
C LEU A 45 8.67 6.94 -6.74
N ARG A 46 9.89 7.32 -6.34
CA ARG A 46 11.03 7.64 -7.22
C ARG A 46 12.30 6.86 -6.85
N GLY A 47 12.15 5.58 -6.51
CA GLY A 47 13.27 4.66 -6.31
C GLY A 47 13.61 4.38 -4.86
N LEU A 48 12.60 4.20 -4.01
CA LEU A 48 12.79 3.90 -2.58
C LEU A 48 13.51 2.56 -2.42
N SER A 49 14.56 2.54 -1.58
CA SER A 49 15.26 1.31 -1.22
C SER A 49 15.42 1.25 0.29
N PHE A 50 14.96 0.17 0.91
CA PHE A 50 15.03 -0.03 2.36
C PHE A 50 14.90 -1.51 2.71
N ASP A 51 15.45 -1.89 3.84
CA ASP A 51 15.36 -3.23 4.39
C ASP A 51 14.84 -3.17 5.83
N VAL A 52 13.82 -3.97 6.14
CA VAL A 52 13.20 -4.07 7.46
C VAL A 52 13.48 -5.44 8.05
N GLU A 53 13.98 -5.48 9.28
CA GLU A 53 14.32 -6.70 9.99
C GLU A 53 13.08 -7.23 10.75
N PRO A 54 12.98 -8.54 11.01
CA PRO A 54 11.89 -9.09 11.82
C PRO A 54 11.81 -8.42 13.19
N GLY A 55 10.61 -7.99 13.57
CA GLY A 55 10.34 -7.32 14.85
C GLY A 55 10.63 -5.83 14.87
N ASP A 56 11.02 -5.23 13.73
CA ASP A 56 11.05 -3.78 13.60
C ASP A 56 9.64 -3.19 13.62
N VAL A 57 9.52 -2.05 14.30
CA VAL A 57 8.32 -1.21 14.27
C VAL A 57 8.71 0.09 13.59
N VAL A 58 8.32 0.22 12.33
CA VAL A 58 8.72 1.29 11.43
C VAL A 58 7.65 2.37 11.38
N GLY A 59 7.95 3.55 11.90
CA GLY A 59 7.14 4.74 11.69
C GLY A 59 7.34 5.31 10.29
N ILE A 60 6.29 5.69 9.58
CA ILE A 60 6.41 6.37 8.29
C ILE A 60 5.95 7.82 8.42
N VAL A 61 6.86 8.76 8.23
CA VAL A 61 6.62 10.21 8.33
C VAL A 61 6.84 10.91 6.99
N GLY A 62 6.23 12.08 6.84
CA GLY A 62 6.28 12.87 5.61
C GLY A 62 5.04 13.73 5.43
N THR A 63 5.13 14.81 4.65
CA THR A 63 3.98 15.70 4.43
C THR A 63 2.86 15.01 3.62
N ASN A 64 1.72 15.67 3.46
CA ASN A 64 0.69 15.22 2.54
C ASN A 64 1.24 15.16 1.10
N GLY A 65 0.86 14.12 0.36
CA GLY A 65 1.37 13.86 -0.99
C GLY A 65 2.82 13.35 -1.06
N SER A 66 3.46 13.04 0.07
CA SER A 66 4.83 12.51 0.10
C SER A 66 5.00 11.10 -0.49
N GLY A 67 3.93 10.30 -0.57
CA GLY A 67 3.98 8.93 -1.10
C GLY A 67 3.74 7.82 -0.06
N LYS A 68 3.49 8.15 1.22
CA LYS A 68 3.24 7.17 2.31
C LYS A 68 2.17 6.14 1.94
N SER A 69 0.94 6.57 1.63
CA SER A 69 -0.16 5.66 1.28
C SER A 69 0.12 4.89 -0.02
N THR A 70 0.89 5.45 -0.95
CA THR A 70 1.32 4.72 -2.15
C THR A 70 2.29 3.60 -1.80
N LEU A 71 3.23 3.84 -0.88
CA LEU A 71 4.13 2.80 -0.38
C LEU A 71 3.35 1.71 0.36
N LEU A 72 2.45 2.09 1.27
CA LEU A 72 1.62 1.13 1.99
C LEU A 72 0.79 0.25 1.05
N ASN A 73 0.18 0.83 0.02
CA ASN A 73 -0.58 0.08 -0.99
C ASN A 73 0.28 -0.90 -1.80
N ILE A 74 1.58 -0.60 -1.97
CA ILE A 74 2.53 -1.50 -2.61
C ILE A 74 2.93 -2.63 -1.65
N LEU A 75 3.20 -2.29 -0.39
CA LEU A 75 3.52 -3.28 0.64
C LEU A 75 2.36 -4.26 0.86
N SER A 76 1.12 -3.76 0.91
CA SER A 76 -0.10 -4.57 1.05
C SER A 76 -0.49 -5.37 -0.19
N GLY A 77 0.15 -5.12 -1.32
CA GLY A 77 -0.18 -5.77 -2.60
C GLY A 77 -1.46 -5.26 -3.26
N VAL A 78 -2.08 -4.19 -2.74
CA VAL A 78 -3.26 -3.56 -3.36
C VAL A 78 -2.92 -3.00 -4.74
N ILE A 79 -1.74 -2.40 -4.90
CA ILE A 79 -1.23 -1.97 -6.21
C ILE A 79 0.19 -2.50 -6.44
N PRO A 80 0.55 -2.89 -7.67
CA PRO A 80 1.93 -3.22 -7.98
C PRO A 80 2.77 -1.93 -8.12
N GLN A 81 4.06 -2.04 -7.82
CA GLN A 81 5.06 -1.04 -8.19
C GLN A 81 5.25 -0.97 -9.72
N THR A 82 5.70 0.17 -10.23
CA THR A 82 6.01 0.35 -11.66
C THR A 82 7.33 -0.32 -12.04
N SER A 83 8.36 -0.16 -11.22
CA SER A 83 9.64 -0.87 -11.31
C SER A 83 10.23 -1.09 -9.92
N GLY A 84 11.31 -1.84 -9.84
CA GLY A 84 11.95 -2.24 -8.60
C GLY A 84 11.48 -3.62 -8.10
N THR A 85 12.20 -4.14 -7.11
CA THR A 85 11.93 -5.46 -6.53
C THR A 85 11.47 -5.30 -5.09
N LEU A 86 10.39 -6.01 -4.76
CA LEU A 86 9.85 -6.09 -3.41
C LEU A 86 9.82 -7.57 -3.01
N GLU A 87 10.45 -7.89 -1.88
CA GLU A 87 10.41 -9.20 -1.24
C GLU A 87 9.75 -9.03 0.14
N LEU A 88 8.74 -9.85 0.41
CA LEU A 88 7.97 -9.87 1.67
C LEU A 88 7.99 -11.30 2.21
N ASN A 89 8.42 -11.48 3.46
CA ASN A 89 8.61 -12.79 4.08
C ASN A 89 7.59 -13.04 5.20
N GLY A 90 6.32 -13.21 4.84
CA GLY A 90 5.27 -13.52 5.81
C GLY A 90 3.90 -13.09 5.33
N SER A 91 2.90 -13.31 6.17
CA SER A 91 1.54 -12.82 5.99
C SER A 91 1.45 -11.32 6.30
N ILE A 92 0.62 -10.60 5.56
CA ILE A 92 0.39 -9.16 5.77
C ILE A 92 -1.05 -8.89 6.17
N GLY A 93 -1.22 -8.11 7.23
CA GLY A 93 -2.49 -7.57 7.68
C GLY A 93 -2.49 -6.06 7.55
N VAL A 94 -3.55 -5.48 6.99
CA VAL A 94 -3.68 -4.02 6.89
C VAL A 94 -4.88 -3.55 7.68
N VAL A 95 -4.63 -2.63 8.60
CA VAL A 95 -5.64 -1.93 9.36
C VAL A 95 -5.79 -0.53 8.78
N ALA A 96 -6.80 -0.36 7.94
CA ALA A 96 -7.25 0.93 7.44
C ALA A 96 -8.78 1.03 7.54
N ILE A 97 -9.29 2.25 7.71
CA ILE A 97 -10.72 2.55 8.01
C ILE A 97 -11.69 1.89 7.01
N ASN A 98 -11.28 1.80 5.74
CA ASN A 98 -12.16 1.42 4.64
C ASN A 98 -11.73 0.14 3.92
N GLU A 99 -10.68 -0.55 4.38
CA GLU A 99 -10.07 -1.56 3.53
C GLU A 99 -10.80 -2.89 3.51
N GLY A 100 -11.48 -3.10 2.38
CA GLY A 100 -11.83 -4.41 1.86
C GLY A 100 -13.07 -5.05 2.47
N LEU A 101 -13.79 -4.39 3.37
CA LEU A 101 -15.12 -4.84 3.78
C LEU A 101 -16.07 -4.73 2.58
N ASN A 102 -16.94 -5.72 2.40
CA ASN A 102 -18.05 -5.68 1.47
C ASN A 102 -19.26 -5.03 2.17
N TRP A 103 -19.71 -3.90 1.64
CA TRP A 103 -20.72 -3.05 2.28
C TRP A 103 -22.13 -3.65 2.21
N ASP A 104 -22.39 -4.53 1.25
CA ASP A 104 -23.67 -5.21 1.10
C ASP A 104 -23.83 -6.39 2.06
N LEU A 105 -22.72 -6.89 2.62
CA LEU A 105 -22.70 -7.98 3.59
C LEU A 105 -22.80 -7.47 5.03
N THR A 106 -23.28 -8.32 5.92
CA THR A 106 -23.26 -8.07 7.37
C THR A 106 -21.84 -8.10 7.93
N GLY A 107 -21.64 -7.61 9.16
CA GLY A 107 -20.36 -7.72 9.85
C GLY A 107 -19.89 -9.18 9.99
N ARG A 108 -20.80 -10.09 10.37
CA ARG A 108 -20.51 -11.53 10.49
C ARG A 108 -20.09 -12.16 9.16
N GLU A 109 -20.78 -11.83 8.08
CA GLU A 109 -20.43 -12.31 6.73
C GLU A 109 -19.09 -11.74 6.27
N ASN A 110 -18.78 -10.49 6.61
CA ASN A 110 -17.48 -9.90 6.34
C ASN A 110 -16.34 -10.61 7.08
N ILE A 111 -16.54 -10.96 8.37
CA ILE A 111 -15.57 -11.77 9.12
C ILE A 111 -15.33 -13.08 8.38
N ARG A 112 -16.39 -13.84 8.07
CA ARG A 112 -16.27 -15.13 7.37
C ARG A 112 -15.59 -14.98 6.00
N LEU A 113 -16.01 -14.00 5.19
CA LEU A 113 -15.42 -13.75 3.87
C LEU A 113 -13.92 -13.48 3.96
N LYS A 114 -13.50 -12.61 4.89
CA LYS A 114 -12.09 -12.26 5.05
C LYS A 114 -11.24 -13.43 5.52
N GLN A 115 -11.74 -14.20 6.48
CA GLN A 115 -11.05 -15.39 6.96
C GLN A 115 -10.89 -16.45 5.85
N LEU A 116 -11.93 -16.65 5.03
CA LEU A 116 -11.86 -17.54 3.85
C LEU A 116 -10.82 -17.06 2.83
N MET A 117 -10.75 -15.75 2.56
CA MET A 117 -9.75 -15.17 1.65
C MET A 117 -8.31 -15.38 2.14
N MET A 118 -8.12 -15.54 3.45
CA MET A 118 -6.83 -15.85 4.07
C MET A 118 -6.55 -17.36 4.17
N GLY A 119 -7.41 -18.19 3.58
CA GLY A 119 -7.22 -19.64 3.50
C GLY A 119 -7.69 -20.42 4.73
N LYS A 120 -8.43 -19.80 5.66
CA LYS A 120 -9.02 -20.50 6.81
C LYS A 120 -10.17 -21.41 6.38
N THR A 121 -10.30 -22.53 7.07
CA THR A 121 -11.44 -23.45 6.93
C THR A 121 -12.67 -22.92 7.66
N ASN A 122 -13.87 -23.34 7.27
CA ASN A 122 -15.10 -22.95 7.98
C ASN A 122 -15.06 -23.30 9.48
N LYS A 123 -14.40 -24.41 9.85
CA LYS A 123 -14.26 -24.81 11.25
C LYS A 123 -13.43 -23.80 12.05
N GLU A 124 -12.25 -23.41 11.55
CA GLU A 124 -11.40 -22.40 12.20
C GLU A 124 -12.12 -21.05 12.29
N ILE A 125 -12.93 -20.71 11.28
CA ILE A 125 -13.74 -19.50 11.28
C ILE A 125 -14.78 -19.54 12.38
N ASP A 126 -15.53 -20.64 12.50
CA ASP A 126 -16.57 -20.78 13.51
C ASP A 126 -15.98 -20.78 14.93
N GLU A 127 -14.76 -21.30 15.11
CA GLU A 127 -14.01 -21.26 16.37
C GLU A 127 -13.53 -19.84 16.73
N ALA A 128 -13.06 -19.05 15.76
CA ALA A 128 -12.55 -17.69 15.99
C ALA A 128 -13.64 -16.59 15.97
N MET A 129 -14.82 -16.87 15.39
CA MET A 129 -15.89 -15.89 15.20
C MET A 129 -16.34 -15.20 16.51
N PRO A 130 -16.57 -15.92 17.63
CA PRO A 130 -17.01 -15.29 18.88
C PRO A 130 -16.02 -14.24 19.38
N ASP A 131 -14.73 -14.58 19.40
CA ASP A 131 -13.65 -13.71 19.90
C ASP A 131 -13.51 -12.45 19.03
N ILE A 132 -13.61 -12.59 17.70
CA ILE A 132 -13.56 -11.44 16.78
C ILE A 132 -14.74 -10.49 17.03
N ILE A 133 -15.94 -11.04 17.22
CA ILE A 133 -17.16 -10.26 17.46
C ILE A 133 -17.07 -9.54 18.81
N GLU A 134 -16.66 -10.25 19.87
CA GLU A 134 -16.47 -9.67 21.20
C GLU A 134 -15.41 -8.57 21.18
N PHE A 135 -14.29 -8.79 20.49
CA PHE A 135 -13.24 -7.78 20.36
C PHE A 135 -13.76 -6.51 19.68
N SER A 136 -14.60 -6.66 18.64
CA SER A 136 -15.16 -5.55 17.86
C SER A 136 -16.13 -4.64 18.61
N GLU A 137 -16.72 -5.11 19.71
CA GLU A 137 -17.70 -4.37 20.51
C GLU A 137 -18.93 -3.88 19.71
N LEU A 138 -19.26 -4.54 18.60
CA LEU A 138 -20.38 -4.15 17.74
C LEU A 138 -21.74 -4.64 18.25
N GLY A 139 -21.76 -5.62 19.16
CA GLY A 139 -23.00 -6.18 19.71
C GLY A 139 -23.96 -6.62 18.60
N GLU A 140 -25.21 -6.17 18.68
CA GLU A 140 -26.27 -6.53 17.72
C GLU A 140 -26.02 -6.01 16.29
N PHE A 141 -25.17 -4.99 16.13
CA PHE A 141 -24.84 -4.48 14.79
C PHE A 141 -24.07 -5.47 13.95
N ILE A 142 -23.47 -6.51 14.55
CA ILE A 142 -22.70 -7.51 13.80
C ILE A 142 -23.51 -8.21 12.71
N ASP A 143 -24.82 -8.33 12.91
CA ASP A 143 -25.77 -8.96 11.98
C ASP A 143 -26.49 -7.92 11.08
N GLN A 144 -26.04 -6.66 11.10
CA GLN A 144 -26.50 -5.60 10.20
C GLN A 144 -25.53 -5.39 9.02
N PRO A 145 -26.01 -4.99 7.84
CA PRO A 145 -25.16 -4.64 6.69
C PRO A 145 -24.11 -3.58 7.01
N VAL A 146 -22.88 -3.76 6.54
CA VAL A 146 -21.77 -2.84 6.80
C VAL A 146 -21.98 -1.45 6.19
N LYS A 147 -22.77 -1.31 5.12
CA LYS A 147 -23.15 -0.01 4.57
C LYS A 147 -23.81 0.91 5.61
N ASP A 148 -24.48 0.35 6.61
CA ASP A 148 -25.18 1.09 7.67
C ASP A 148 -24.26 1.40 8.88
N TYR A 149 -23.01 0.93 8.87
CA TYR A 149 -22.05 1.18 9.94
C TYR A 149 -21.49 2.60 9.86
N SER A 150 -21.23 3.20 11.02
CA SER A 150 -20.38 4.40 11.11
C SER A 150 -18.93 4.06 10.74
N ASN A 151 -18.11 5.07 10.41
CA ASN A 151 -16.68 4.86 10.12
C ASN A 151 -15.94 4.21 11.30
N GLY A 152 -16.31 4.56 12.54
CA GLY A 152 -15.73 3.93 13.72
C GLY A 152 -16.07 2.45 13.83
N MET A 153 -17.33 2.06 13.58
CA MET A 153 -17.72 0.65 13.57
C MET A 153 -17.00 -0.17 12.50
N ARG A 154 -16.79 0.42 11.30
CA ARG A 154 -16.01 -0.21 10.22
C ARG A 154 -14.56 -0.39 10.63
N ALA A 155 -13.95 0.64 11.22
CA ALA A 155 -12.59 0.57 11.75
C ALA A 155 -12.47 -0.50 12.86
N LYS A 156 -13.43 -0.57 13.79
CA LYS A 156 -13.49 -1.62 14.82
C LYS A 156 -13.53 -3.01 14.20
N LEU A 157 -14.44 -3.25 13.25
CA LEU A 157 -14.56 -4.55 12.58
C LEU A 157 -13.29 -4.93 11.83
N GLY A 158 -12.75 -4.01 11.02
CA GLY A 158 -11.54 -4.23 10.24
C GLY A 158 -10.34 -4.55 11.12
N PHE A 159 -10.13 -3.75 12.18
CA PHE A 159 -9.09 -4.00 13.17
C PHE A 159 -9.25 -5.37 13.84
N SER A 160 -10.46 -5.72 14.27
CA SER A 160 -10.75 -6.98 14.95
C SER A 160 -10.42 -8.18 14.06
N ILE A 161 -10.87 -8.16 12.80
CA ILE A 161 -10.59 -9.22 11.83
C ILE A 161 -9.09 -9.37 11.63
N VAL A 162 -8.38 -8.27 11.32
CA VAL A 162 -6.97 -8.30 10.95
C VAL A 162 -6.09 -8.76 12.11
N THR A 163 -6.35 -8.27 13.33
CA THR A 163 -5.55 -8.62 14.51
C THR A 163 -5.80 -10.03 15.03
N HIS A 164 -6.95 -10.65 14.73
CA HIS A 164 -7.17 -12.07 15.05
C HIS A 164 -6.48 -13.02 14.07
N ASN A 165 -6.06 -12.53 12.89
CA ASN A 165 -5.36 -13.35 11.91
C ASN A 165 -3.87 -13.53 12.20
N ASP A 166 -3.36 -12.87 13.25
CA ASP A 166 -1.98 -12.96 13.70
C ASP A 166 -0.94 -12.75 12.57
N PRO A 167 -1.01 -11.64 11.81
CA PRO A 167 -0.12 -11.43 10.67
C PRO A 167 1.34 -11.23 11.09
N ASP A 168 2.28 -11.65 10.25
CA ASP A 168 3.72 -11.45 10.47
C ASP A 168 4.12 -9.97 10.28
N ILE A 169 3.43 -9.29 9.34
CA ILE A 169 3.58 -7.88 9.02
C ILE A 169 2.24 -7.18 9.22
N LEU A 170 2.18 -6.19 10.11
CA LEU A 170 0.99 -5.37 10.33
C LEU A 170 1.21 -3.95 9.78
N ILE A 171 0.32 -3.48 8.92
CA ILE A 171 0.25 -2.07 8.51
C ILE A 171 -0.87 -1.40 9.29
N VAL A 172 -0.58 -0.30 9.96
CA VAL A 172 -1.53 0.51 10.71
C VAL A 172 -1.54 1.92 10.10
N ASP A 173 -2.61 2.26 9.39
CA ASP A 173 -2.76 3.56 8.70
C ASP A 173 -3.85 4.40 9.36
N GLU A 174 -3.47 5.29 10.28
CA GLU A 174 -4.34 6.27 10.96
C GLU A 174 -5.63 5.70 11.61
N ALA A 175 -5.77 4.37 11.67
CA ALA A 175 -7.00 3.67 12.03
C ALA A 175 -7.21 3.57 13.55
N LEU A 176 -6.25 4.04 14.34
CA LEU A 176 -6.33 4.01 15.80
C LEU A 176 -7.10 5.20 16.38
N SER A 177 -7.23 6.29 15.63
CA SER A 177 -7.87 7.53 16.08
C SER A 177 -9.36 7.65 15.74
N VAL A 178 -9.98 6.58 15.22
CA VAL A 178 -11.32 6.63 14.57
C VAL A 178 -12.42 5.94 15.39
N GLY A 179 -12.10 5.46 16.59
CA GLY A 179 -13.05 4.87 17.55
C GLY A 179 -13.35 5.78 18.74
N ASP A 180 -14.17 5.28 19.66
CA ASP A 180 -14.22 5.84 21.00
C ASP A 180 -12.92 5.54 21.77
N SER A 181 -12.64 6.32 22.82
CA SER A 181 -11.41 6.21 23.62
C SER A 181 -11.18 4.82 24.22
N ASN A 182 -12.24 4.05 24.47
CA ASN A 182 -12.10 2.71 25.04
C ASN A 182 -11.56 1.73 24.01
N PHE A 183 -12.13 1.72 22.79
CA PHE A 183 -11.62 0.87 21.73
C PHE A 183 -10.22 1.28 21.27
N SER A 184 -9.91 2.58 21.22
CA SER A 184 -8.54 3.04 20.91
C SER A 184 -7.51 2.47 21.90
N ASN A 185 -7.80 2.47 23.20
CA ASN A 185 -6.93 1.86 24.20
C ASN A 185 -6.76 0.35 24.00
N LYS A 186 -7.84 -0.36 23.65
CA LYS A 186 -7.82 -1.81 23.36
C LYS A 186 -6.98 -2.11 22.12
N ALA A 187 -7.14 -1.32 21.06
CA ALA A 187 -6.35 -1.43 19.83
C ALA A 187 -4.86 -1.19 20.08
N LEU A 188 -4.52 -0.15 20.86
CA LEU A 188 -3.15 0.12 21.28
C LEU A 188 -2.56 -1.02 22.13
N SER A 189 -3.34 -1.60 23.04
CA SER A 189 -2.91 -2.76 23.81
C SER A 189 -2.59 -3.96 22.91
N LYS A 190 -3.44 -4.22 21.90
CA LYS A 190 -3.19 -5.31 20.94
C LYS A 190 -1.95 -5.05 20.07
N ILE A 191 -1.68 -3.80 19.71
CA ILE A 191 -0.43 -3.44 19.04
C ILE A 191 0.78 -3.70 19.94
N ARG A 192 0.72 -3.32 21.22
CA ARG A 192 1.81 -3.60 22.18
C ARG A 192 2.08 -5.11 22.32
N GLU A 193 1.04 -5.93 22.29
CA GLU A 193 1.16 -7.40 22.26
C GLU A 193 1.94 -7.87 21.03
N PHE A 194 1.58 -7.42 19.83
CA PHE A 194 2.32 -7.75 18.61
C PHE A 194 3.78 -7.27 18.62
N ILE A 195 4.05 -6.10 19.21
CA ILE A 195 5.43 -5.62 19.41
C ILE A 195 6.19 -6.58 20.34
N ALA A 196 5.58 -7.02 21.44
CA ALA A 196 6.18 -7.96 22.37
C ALA A 196 6.44 -9.34 21.73
N GLU A 197 5.57 -9.76 20.81
CA GLU A 197 5.70 -10.97 19.99
C GLU A 197 6.70 -10.85 18.83
N LYS A 198 7.37 -9.70 18.69
CA LYS A 198 8.34 -9.45 17.60
C LYS A 198 7.70 -9.50 16.20
N LYS A 199 6.42 -9.17 16.07
CA LYS A 199 5.80 -8.93 14.77
C LYS A 199 6.38 -7.65 14.15
N THR A 200 6.41 -7.59 12.83
CA THR A 200 6.90 -6.40 12.11
C THR A 200 5.75 -5.46 11.85
N ILE A 201 5.90 -4.18 12.17
CA ILE A 201 4.78 -3.23 12.10
C ILE A 201 5.19 -2.00 11.29
N PHE A 202 4.38 -1.59 10.31
CA PHE A 202 4.47 -0.29 9.67
C PHE A 202 3.38 0.61 10.23
N PHE A 203 3.80 1.70 10.87
CA PHE A 203 2.92 2.61 11.59
C PHE A 203 2.90 3.98 10.91
N VAL A 204 1.73 4.41 10.45
CA VAL A 204 1.56 5.74 9.85
C VAL A 204 0.68 6.58 10.75
N SER A 205 1.24 7.69 11.23
CA SER A 205 0.55 8.66 12.06
C SER A 205 1.04 10.07 11.73
N HIS A 206 0.11 11.02 11.81
CA HIS A 206 0.41 12.45 11.80
C HIS A 206 0.92 12.96 13.15
N ASP A 207 0.77 12.16 14.21
CA ASP A 207 1.22 12.47 15.55
C ASP A 207 2.63 11.90 15.78
N LEU A 208 3.63 12.79 15.86
CA LEU A 208 5.01 12.41 16.11
C LEU A 208 5.23 11.83 17.51
N GLU A 209 4.41 12.16 18.50
CA GLU A 209 4.52 11.59 19.84
C GLU A 209 4.18 10.09 19.80
N GLN A 210 3.11 9.71 19.10
CA GLN A 210 2.77 8.31 18.86
C GLN A 210 3.86 7.57 18.07
N VAL A 211 4.44 8.21 17.05
CA VAL A 211 5.57 7.62 16.32
C VAL A 211 6.73 7.36 17.28
N ARG A 212 7.08 8.31 18.15
CA ARG A 212 8.16 8.14 19.13
C ARG A 212 7.84 7.09 20.19
N GLU A 213 6.57 6.92 20.58
CA GLU A 213 6.16 5.91 21.56
C GLU A 213 6.25 4.47 21.01
N PHE A 214 5.75 4.24 19.79
CA PHE A 214 5.54 2.88 19.29
C PHE A 214 6.66 2.36 18.39
N THR A 215 7.51 3.24 17.82
CA THR A 215 8.42 2.86 16.74
C THR A 215 9.88 2.82 17.19
N ASN A 216 10.64 1.86 16.65
CA ASN A 216 12.08 1.76 16.88
C ASN A 216 12.89 2.33 15.70
N LYS A 217 12.32 2.33 14.50
CA LYS A 217 12.87 2.92 13.28
C LYS A 217 11.86 3.85 12.65
N VAL A 218 12.33 4.87 11.94
CA VAL A 218 11.46 5.78 11.20
C VAL A 218 11.96 5.94 9.78
N MET A 219 11.01 5.95 8.86
CA MET A 219 11.16 6.18 7.44
C MET A 219 10.58 7.56 7.11
N TRP A 220 11.43 8.49 6.71
CA TRP A 220 11.00 9.79 6.22
C TRP A 220 10.91 9.78 4.70
N ILE A 221 9.68 9.84 4.19
CA ILE A 221 9.40 9.94 2.75
C ILE A 221 8.97 11.37 2.44
N GLN A 222 9.53 11.95 1.37
CA GLN A 222 9.16 13.30 0.93
C GLN A 222 9.15 13.38 -0.60
N TYR A 223 8.00 13.76 -1.17
CA TYR A 223 7.77 13.84 -2.62
C TYR A 223 8.25 12.60 -3.39
N GLY A 224 7.94 11.41 -2.88
CA GLY A 224 8.27 10.14 -3.50
C GLY A 224 9.74 9.72 -3.38
N GLU A 225 10.54 10.39 -2.57
CA GLU A 225 11.92 9.97 -2.26
C GLU A 225 12.04 9.56 -0.79
N LEU A 226 12.90 8.57 -0.53
CA LEU A 226 13.34 8.25 0.82
C LEU A 226 14.39 9.27 1.24
N ARG A 227 14.05 10.17 2.17
CA ARG A 227 14.95 11.21 2.68
C ARG A 227 15.90 10.66 3.72
N ASP A 228 15.36 9.89 4.66
CA ASP A 228 16.16 9.14 5.64
C ASP A 228 15.39 7.90 6.14
N PHE A 229 16.13 6.90 6.59
CA PHE A 229 15.60 5.69 7.21
C PHE A 229 16.58 5.14 8.24
N GLY A 230 16.17 5.09 9.50
CA GLY A 230 17.10 4.77 10.57
C GLY A 230 16.45 4.80 11.95
N PRO A 231 17.27 4.94 13.02
CA PRO A 231 16.79 4.99 14.40
C PRO A 231 15.75 6.09 14.59
N MET A 232 14.65 5.76 15.28
CA MET A 232 13.49 6.64 15.45
C MET A 232 13.87 8.07 15.89
N GLN A 233 14.69 8.22 16.93
CA GLN A 233 15.01 9.54 17.49
C GLN A 233 15.68 10.46 16.47
N GLN A 234 16.68 9.95 15.75
CA GLN A 234 17.41 10.74 14.76
C GLN A 234 16.49 11.22 13.64
N VAL A 235 15.77 10.31 13.00
CA VAL A 235 14.96 10.64 11.81
C VAL A 235 13.78 11.54 12.17
N THR A 236 13.16 11.33 13.33
CA THR A 236 12.07 12.18 13.81
C THR A 236 12.53 13.61 14.10
N ASP A 237 13.72 13.78 14.69
CA ASP A 237 14.31 15.10 14.95
C ASP A 237 14.64 15.85 13.64
N GLU A 238 15.19 15.14 12.65
CA GLU A 238 15.45 15.69 11.31
C GLU A 238 14.15 16.12 10.61
N TYR A 239 13.11 15.27 10.67
CA TYR A 239 11.80 15.58 10.12
C TYR A 239 11.14 16.77 10.82
N GLU A 240 11.21 16.84 12.15
CA GLU A 240 10.66 17.95 12.92
C GLU A 240 11.35 19.27 12.60
N ALA A 241 12.69 19.26 12.44
CA ALA A 241 13.45 20.42 11.98
C ALA A 241 13.02 20.87 10.57
N PHE A 242 12.78 19.91 9.66
CA PHE A 242 12.25 20.20 8.33
C PHE A 242 10.85 20.84 8.39
N VAL A 243 9.93 20.30 9.21
CA VAL A 243 8.58 20.85 9.37
C VAL A 243 8.63 22.26 9.96
N LYS A 244 9.47 22.51 10.98
CA LYS A 244 9.68 23.85 11.54
C LYS A 244 10.15 24.84 10.48
N LYS A 245 11.12 24.43 9.64
CA LYS A 245 11.59 25.25 8.52
C LYS A 245 10.47 25.54 7.51
N LEU A 246 9.69 24.53 7.14
CA LEU A 246 8.58 24.67 6.18
C LEU A 246 7.47 25.59 6.71
N ASN A 247 7.19 25.53 8.02
CA ASN A 247 6.19 26.39 8.66
C ASN A 247 6.67 27.84 8.81
N ALA A 248 7.98 28.06 8.90
CA ALA A 248 8.58 29.40 8.99
C ALA A 248 8.71 30.12 7.63
N MET A 249 8.56 29.42 6.51
CA MET A 249 8.56 30.02 5.16
C MET A 249 7.36 30.95 4.94
N SER A 250 7.54 31.99 4.14
CA SER A 250 6.41 32.77 3.61
C SER A 250 5.54 31.90 2.70
N ASP A 251 4.32 32.35 2.41
CA ASP A 251 3.43 31.61 1.52
C ASP A 251 4.02 31.51 0.10
N GLU A 252 4.69 32.56 -0.39
CA GLU A 252 5.37 32.54 -1.70
C GLU A 252 6.55 31.56 -1.72
N GLU A 253 7.36 31.53 -0.67
CA GLU A 253 8.48 30.59 -0.54
C GLU A 253 7.98 29.14 -0.48
N ARG A 254 6.91 28.89 0.27
CA ARG A 254 6.29 27.58 0.40
C ARG A 254 5.69 27.12 -0.93
N ASP A 255 4.99 28.00 -1.64
CA ASP A 255 4.40 27.69 -2.94
C ASP A 255 5.48 27.39 -3.99
N SER A 256 6.56 28.18 -4.01
CA SER A 256 7.72 27.90 -4.87
C SER A 256 8.34 26.55 -4.55
N PHE A 257 8.59 26.26 -3.26
CA PHE A 257 9.14 24.98 -2.83
C PHE A 257 8.25 23.81 -3.25
N VAL A 258 6.94 23.89 -3.01
CA VAL A 258 5.98 22.84 -3.38
C VAL A 258 5.93 22.66 -4.90
N SER A 259 5.95 23.75 -5.66
CA SER A 259 5.96 23.73 -7.13
C SER A 259 7.20 23.01 -7.67
N ASP A 260 8.38 23.36 -7.16
CA ASP A 260 9.64 22.72 -7.56
C ASP A 260 9.65 21.22 -7.27
N GLN A 261 9.15 20.83 -6.09
CA GLN A 261 9.08 19.41 -5.72
C GLN A 261 8.09 18.64 -6.60
N LYS A 262 6.93 19.22 -6.92
CA LYS A 262 5.96 18.61 -7.85
C LYS A 262 6.53 18.53 -9.27
N HIS A 263 7.25 19.55 -9.72
CA HIS A 263 7.93 19.53 -11.01
C HIS A 263 8.96 18.39 -11.06
N ASN A 264 9.76 18.22 -10.00
CA ASN A 264 10.71 17.10 -9.87
C ASN A 264 10.04 15.72 -9.90
N GLN A 265 8.80 15.60 -9.43
CA GLN A 265 8.01 14.36 -9.56
C GLN A 265 7.53 14.12 -10.99
N GLN A 266 7.33 15.16 -11.80
CA GLN A 266 6.88 15.03 -13.19
C GLN A 266 8.03 14.74 -14.14
N ILE A 267 9.19 15.38 -13.95
CA ILE A 267 10.36 15.21 -14.82
C ILE A 267 11.20 13.97 -14.47
N PHE A 268 10.87 13.28 -13.38
CA PHE A 268 11.59 12.06 -13.00
C PHE A 268 11.49 11.00 -14.10
N THR A 269 12.60 10.31 -14.36
CA THR A 269 12.65 9.20 -15.32
C THR A 269 13.40 8.00 -14.75
N LEU A 270 13.10 6.81 -15.27
CA LEU A 270 13.86 5.61 -14.92
C LEU A 270 15.31 5.68 -15.39
N ALA A 271 15.61 6.41 -16.47
CA ALA A 271 16.99 6.66 -16.91
C ALA A 271 17.81 7.40 -15.84
N GLN A 272 17.25 8.46 -15.24
CA GLN A 272 17.90 9.16 -14.12
C GLN A 272 18.17 8.23 -12.93
N LEU A 273 17.25 7.29 -12.65
CA LEU A 273 17.45 6.30 -11.60
C LEU A 273 18.55 5.29 -11.97
N GLN A 274 18.61 4.83 -13.23
CA GLN A 274 19.65 3.95 -13.73
C GLN A 274 21.04 4.57 -13.60
N ASP A 275 21.17 5.85 -14.00
CA ASP A 275 22.42 6.60 -13.89
C ASP A 275 22.84 6.72 -12.42
N LYS A 276 21.91 7.07 -11.52
CA LYS A 276 22.17 7.17 -10.08
C LYS A 276 22.65 5.85 -9.49
N LEU A 277 22.01 4.73 -9.84
CA LEU A 277 22.42 3.41 -9.35
C LEU A 277 23.80 3.00 -9.88
N SER A 278 24.07 3.28 -11.16
CA SER A 278 25.37 2.99 -11.78
C SER A 278 26.50 3.78 -11.10
N LEU A 279 26.26 5.07 -10.82
CA LEU A 279 27.20 5.93 -10.08
C LEU A 279 27.46 5.44 -8.66
N ASN A 280 26.47 4.82 -8.02
CA ASN A 280 26.59 4.21 -6.68
C ASN A 280 27.28 2.83 -6.71
N GLY A 281 27.82 2.40 -7.85
CA GLY A 281 28.60 1.17 -7.98
C GLY A 281 27.79 -0.11 -8.17
N HIS A 282 26.48 0.00 -8.45
CA HIS A 282 25.67 -1.16 -8.81
C HIS A 282 26.07 -1.69 -10.20
N ASN A 283 26.15 -3.02 -10.34
CA ASN A 283 26.47 -3.63 -11.62
C ASN A 283 25.27 -3.53 -12.60
N LYS A 284 25.55 -3.72 -13.89
CA LYS A 284 24.54 -3.55 -14.94
C LYS A 284 23.30 -4.43 -14.76
N GLU A 285 23.48 -5.69 -14.37
CA GLU A 285 22.37 -6.63 -14.16
C GLU A 285 21.45 -6.19 -13.00
N ASP A 286 22.03 -5.72 -11.89
CA ASP A 286 21.29 -5.20 -10.73
C ASP A 286 20.54 -3.90 -11.08
N VAL A 287 21.17 -3.00 -11.85
CA VAL A 287 20.54 -1.77 -12.35
C VAL A 287 19.34 -2.10 -13.25
N GLU A 288 19.52 -3.03 -14.20
CA GLU A 288 18.45 -3.46 -15.10
C GLU A 288 17.30 -4.10 -14.32
N ALA A 289 17.58 -5.00 -13.37
CA ALA A 289 16.56 -5.64 -12.53
C ALA A 289 15.75 -4.63 -11.70
N ARG A 290 16.43 -3.61 -11.13
CA ARG A 290 15.81 -2.57 -10.30
C ARG A 290 14.99 -1.54 -11.08
N THR A 291 15.24 -1.41 -12.38
CA THR A 291 14.59 -0.38 -13.21
C THR A 291 13.71 -0.96 -14.30
N ALA A 292 13.68 -2.28 -14.45
CA ALA A 292 12.75 -2.97 -15.32
C ALA A 292 11.29 -2.67 -14.93
N ILE A 293 10.51 -2.21 -15.92
CA ILE A 293 9.08 -1.96 -15.74
C ILE A 293 8.38 -3.31 -15.54
N ARG A 294 7.64 -3.45 -14.45
CA ARG A 294 6.75 -4.59 -14.22
C ARG A 294 5.50 -4.42 -15.07
N SER A 295 5.57 -4.84 -16.34
CA SER A 295 4.36 -5.03 -17.15
C SER A 295 3.55 -6.19 -16.57
N PHE A 296 2.24 -6.02 -16.41
CA PHE A 296 1.31 -7.10 -16.06
C PHE A 296 1.42 -8.21 -17.13
N GLN A 297 2.16 -9.28 -16.83
CA GLN A 297 2.38 -10.40 -17.78
C GLN A 297 1.14 -11.29 -17.97
N GLY A 298 0.02 -11.01 -17.29
CA GLY A 298 -1.19 -11.84 -17.30
C GLY A 298 -2.01 -11.80 -18.59
N PHE A 299 -1.80 -10.80 -19.44
CA PHE A 299 -2.22 -10.84 -20.83
C PHE A 299 -1.03 -10.41 -21.67
N LYS A 300 -0.34 -11.35 -22.32
CA LYS A 300 0.27 -11.01 -23.61
C LYS A 300 -0.86 -10.37 -24.40
N ALA A 301 -0.72 -9.10 -24.74
CA ALA A 301 -1.69 -8.40 -25.56
C ALA A 301 -1.93 -9.30 -26.77
N LEU A 302 -3.09 -9.98 -26.81
CA LEU A 302 -3.56 -10.49 -28.08
C LEU A 302 -3.64 -9.23 -28.93
N PRO A 303 -2.87 -9.09 -30.02
CA PRO A 303 -2.99 -7.93 -30.88
C PRO A 303 -4.47 -7.73 -31.15
N LEU A 304 -4.97 -6.50 -31.05
CA LEU A 304 -6.41 -6.19 -31.07
C LEU A 304 -7.15 -6.93 -32.21
N TYR A 305 -6.45 -7.16 -33.31
CA TYR A 305 -6.84 -8.00 -34.43
C TYR A 305 -7.23 -9.43 -34.06
N SER A 306 -6.41 -10.13 -33.27
CA SER A 306 -6.68 -11.49 -32.80
C SER A 306 -7.86 -11.57 -31.84
N ALA A 307 -8.05 -10.56 -30.97
CA ALA A 307 -9.24 -10.47 -30.11
C ALA A 307 -10.51 -10.22 -30.96
N LEU A 308 -10.43 -9.34 -31.96
CA LEU A 308 -11.52 -9.09 -32.91
C LEU A 308 -11.86 -10.32 -33.74
N VAL A 309 -10.86 -11.07 -34.24
CA VAL A 309 -11.08 -12.31 -35.00
C VAL A 309 -11.82 -13.36 -34.16
N VAL A 310 -11.45 -13.51 -32.88
CA VAL A 310 -12.16 -14.42 -31.96
C VAL A 310 -13.59 -13.95 -31.72
N LEU A 311 -13.81 -12.63 -31.54
CA LEU A 311 -15.14 -12.06 -31.32
C LEU A 311 -16.05 -12.21 -32.55
N PHE A 312 -15.52 -11.95 -33.75
CA PHE A 312 -16.23 -12.15 -35.01
C PHE A 312 -16.48 -13.63 -35.31
N GLY A 313 -15.55 -14.51 -34.96
CA GLY A 313 -15.74 -15.97 -35.05
C GLY A 313 -16.87 -16.45 -34.14
N LEU A 314 -16.89 -16.00 -32.89
CA LEU A 314 -17.98 -16.32 -31.94
C LEU A 314 -19.33 -15.77 -32.39
N MET A 315 -19.36 -14.52 -32.88
CA MET A 315 -20.57 -13.92 -33.47
C MET A 315 -21.06 -14.72 -34.68
N ALA A 316 -20.16 -15.12 -35.59
CA ALA A 316 -20.52 -15.93 -36.75
C ALA A 316 -21.09 -17.30 -36.33
N VAL A 317 -20.53 -17.94 -35.30
CA VAL A 317 -21.05 -19.21 -34.76
C VAL A 317 -22.43 -19.02 -34.12
N VAL A 318 -22.66 -17.93 -33.38
CA VAL A 318 -23.97 -17.62 -32.79
C VAL A 318 -25.00 -17.35 -33.89
N VAL A 319 -24.66 -16.52 -34.89
CA VAL A 319 -25.55 -16.21 -36.02
C VAL A 319 -25.84 -17.47 -36.85
N TYR A 320 -24.83 -18.30 -37.13
CA TYR A 320 -24.99 -19.56 -37.85
C TYR A 320 -25.91 -20.54 -37.10
N ASN A 321 -25.72 -20.68 -35.78
CA ASN A 321 -26.59 -21.52 -34.94
C ASN A 321 -28.02 -20.97 -34.84
N TYR A 322 -28.19 -19.64 -34.92
CA TYR A 322 -29.51 -19.01 -34.91
C TYR A 322 -30.26 -19.22 -36.24
N LEU A 323 -29.54 -19.19 -37.37
CA LEU A 323 -30.11 -19.39 -38.71
C LEU A 323 -30.44 -20.86 -39.03
N LEU A 324 -29.78 -21.83 -38.40
CA LEU A 324 -30.07 -23.27 -38.58
C LEU A 324 -31.20 -23.79 -37.68
N LYS A 325 -31.63 -23.01 -36.69
CA LYS A 325 -32.71 -23.37 -35.75
C LYS A 325 -34.04 -22.66 -36.04
N GLY A 326 -34.14 -21.90 -37.13
CA GLY A 326 -35.38 -21.35 -37.69
C GLY A 326 -35.73 -22.06 -38.99
#